data_AF-A0A1G4KKD0-F1
#
_entry.id   AF-A0A1G4KKD0-F1
#
_cell.length_a   1.000
_cell.length_b   1.000
_cell.length_c   1.000
_cell.angle_alpha   90.00
_cell.angle_beta   90.00
_cell.angle_gamma   90.00
#
_symmetry.space_group_name_H-M   'P 1'
#
loop_
_entity.id
_entity.type
_entity.pdbx_description
1 polymer ?
#
loop_
_entity_poly.entity_id
_entity_poly.type
_entity_poly.pdbx_seq_one_letter_code
_entity_poly.pdbx_strand_id
1 'polypeptide(L)'
;MDEIIVLQTLYSLLVQNKTNRVSLVRLQTEINENALMNRLVPCTGKQVLSVHDILEIIKRLFPKKTSLTEGQLTFYNLQLGEMRDTLFELFERIKNELTSQISESEPLIDVLIKDKTTSQRTRLLVLCRDTLLNKFEEHGRSKMYLKSVGEGAVKEPLDLELIRKRTPASILELQAWLQMCVANATMFHQSGSQEWRDARASQGELDETIGFVRSVLE
;
A
#
# COMPACT_ATOMS: atom_id res chain seq x y z
N MET A 1 -8.78 8.18 -12.99
CA MET A 1 -7.44 8.27 -12.38
C MET A 1 -6.35 7.99 -13.40
N ASP A 2 -6.43 6.89 -14.15
CA ASP A 2 -5.42 6.53 -15.17
C ASP A 2 -5.27 7.63 -16.26
N GLU A 3 -6.38 8.27 -16.65
CA GLU A 3 -6.40 9.44 -17.54
C GLU A 3 -5.52 10.61 -17.08
N ILE A 4 -5.56 10.98 -15.79
CA ILE A 4 -4.81 12.14 -15.30
C ILE A 4 -3.31 11.86 -15.28
N ILE A 5 -2.92 10.61 -14.97
CA ILE A 5 -1.52 10.18 -14.97
C ILE A 5 -0.97 10.18 -16.39
N VAL A 6 -1.70 9.60 -17.34
CA VAL A 6 -1.32 9.61 -18.77
C VAL A 6 -1.18 11.04 -19.26
N LEU A 7 -2.16 11.91 -18.97
CA LEU A 7 -2.14 13.30 -19.43
C LEU A 7 -1.00 14.12 -18.81
N GLN A 8 -0.74 13.95 -17.50
CA GLN A 8 0.34 14.63 -16.79
C GLN A 8 1.72 14.21 -17.32
N THR A 9 1.94 12.90 -17.49
CA THR A 9 3.22 12.38 -18.02
C THR A 9 3.41 12.84 -19.46
N LEU A 10 2.36 12.79 -20.28
CA LEU A 10 2.39 13.28 -21.66
C LEU A 10 2.72 14.79 -21.71
N TYR A 11 2.08 15.60 -20.86
CA TYR A 11 2.31 17.05 -20.80
C TYR A 11 3.77 17.34 -20.43
N SER A 12 4.29 16.65 -19.42
CA SER A 12 5.67 16.78 -18.97
C SER A 12 6.66 16.44 -20.08
N LEU A 13 6.43 15.34 -20.81
CA LEU A 13 7.27 14.91 -21.92
C LEU A 13 7.25 15.89 -23.09
N LEU A 14 6.09 16.43 -23.44
CA LEU A 14 5.94 17.41 -24.54
C LEU A 14 6.61 18.75 -24.19
N VAL A 15 6.45 19.21 -22.94
CA VAL A 15 7.07 20.46 -22.46
C VAL A 15 8.59 20.33 -22.37
N GLN A 16 9.11 19.24 -21.79
CA GLN A 16 10.54 19.04 -21.58
C GLN A 16 11.29 18.88 -22.91
N ASN A 17 10.76 18.07 -23.83
CA ASN A 17 11.44 17.80 -25.10
C ASN A 17 11.21 18.89 -26.14
N LYS A 18 10.29 19.83 -25.92
CA LYS A 18 9.86 20.87 -26.90
C LYS A 18 9.50 20.27 -28.26
N THR A 19 8.96 19.05 -28.26
CA THR A 19 8.57 18.32 -29.47
C THR A 19 7.09 17.96 -29.39
N ASN A 20 6.45 17.83 -30.55
CA ASN A 20 5.09 17.30 -30.67
C ASN A 20 5.09 15.77 -30.87
N ARG A 21 6.22 15.10 -30.58
CA ARG A 21 6.43 13.67 -30.81
C ARG A 21 6.84 13.00 -29.51
N VAL A 22 6.20 11.87 -29.21
CA VAL A 22 6.45 11.09 -27.99
C VAL A 22 6.60 9.61 -28.36
N SER A 23 7.67 8.97 -27.89
CA SER A 23 7.82 7.52 -28.00
C SER A 23 6.87 6.83 -27.03
N LEU A 24 6.06 5.88 -27.52
CA LEU A 24 5.11 5.13 -26.69
C LEU A 24 5.82 4.29 -25.63
N VAL A 25 6.99 3.72 -25.95
CA VAL A 25 7.78 2.94 -24.99
C VAL A 25 8.24 3.83 -23.86
N ARG A 26 8.78 5.02 -24.18
CA ARG A 26 9.21 5.98 -23.15
C ARG A 26 8.04 6.47 -22.30
N LEU A 27 6.90 6.75 -22.93
CA LEU A 27 5.69 7.15 -22.23
C LEU A 27 5.21 6.05 -21.28
N GLN A 28 5.21 4.79 -21.72
CA GLN A 28 4.86 3.66 -20.87
C GLN A 28 5.81 3.53 -19.68
N THR A 29 7.12 3.61 -19.90
CA THR A 29 8.12 3.57 -18.83
C THR A 29 7.89 4.67 -17.80
N GLU A 30 7.74 5.93 -18.25
CA GLU A 30 7.54 7.06 -17.32
C GLU A 30 6.18 7.01 -16.60
N ILE A 31 5.13 6.46 -17.22
CA ILE A 31 3.85 6.22 -16.55
C ILE A 31 3.99 5.15 -15.47
N ASN A 32 4.69 4.05 -15.76
CA ASN A 32 4.85 2.95 -14.82
C ASN A 32 5.81 3.27 -13.68
N GLU A 33 6.83 4.10 -13.95
CA GLU A 33 7.76 4.61 -12.93
C GLU A 33 7.17 5.80 -12.14
N ASN A 34 5.99 6.30 -12.51
CA ASN A 34 5.35 7.41 -11.83
C ASN A 34 5.10 7.06 -10.35
N ALA A 35 5.56 7.92 -9.44
CA ALA A 35 5.44 7.73 -7.99
C ALA A 35 3.99 7.52 -7.53
N LEU A 36 3.00 8.08 -8.24
CA LEU A 36 1.58 7.85 -7.96
C LEU A 36 1.17 6.42 -8.30
N MET A 37 1.60 5.87 -9.44
CA MET A 37 1.33 4.48 -9.80
C MET A 37 1.98 3.53 -8.80
N ASN A 38 3.24 3.76 -8.43
CA ASN A 38 3.93 2.94 -7.42
C ASN A 38 3.26 2.94 -6.04
N ARG A 39 2.56 4.02 -5.68
CA ARG A 39 1.82 4.10 -4.41
C ARG A 39 0.39 3.56 -4.50
N LEU A 40 -0.25 3.65 -5.65
CA LEU A 40 -1.65 3.26 -5.84
C LEU A 40 -1.81 1.78 -6.24
N VAL A 41 -0.90 1.25 -7.08
CA VAL A 41 -0.92 -0.13 -7.58
C VAL A 41 -0.95 -1.18 -6.47
N PRO A 42 -0.18 -1.07 -5.36
CA PRO A 42 -0.24 -2.03 -4.26
C PRO A 42 -1.60 -2.05 -3.55
N CYS A 43 -2.30 -0.91 -3.51
CA CYS A 43 -3.58 -0.78 -2.80
C CYS A 43 -4.79 -1.18 -3.66
N THR A 44 -4.69 -1.10 -4.99
CA THR A 44 -5.82 -1.37 -5.91
C THR A 44 -5.67 -2.65 -6.72
N GLY A 45 -4.52 -3.32 -6.69
CA GLY A 45 -4.26 -4.54 -7.49
C GLY A 45 -4.28 -4.31 -9.01
N LYS A 46 -4.20 -3.05 -9.46
CA LYS A 46 -4.29 -2.70 -10.88
C LYS A 46 -3.00 -3.04 -11.62
N GLN A 47 -3.13 -3.70 -12.77
CA GLN A 47 -2.02 -4.00 -13.66
C GLN A 47 -1.33 -2.74 -14.18
N VAL A 48 -0.04 -2.90 -14.44
CA VAL A 48 0.81 -2.00 -15.24
C VAL A 48 0.06 -1.60 -16.52
N LEU A 49 -0.04 -0.31 -16.81
CA LEU A 49 -0.76 0.16 -18.00
C LEU A 49 -0.07 -0.35 -19.28
N SER A 50 -0.83 -1.02 -20.15
CA SER A 50 -0.31 -1.50 -21.42
C SER A 50 -0.23 -0.35 -22.44
N VAL A 51 0.61 -0.51 -23.47
CA VAL A 51 0.69 0.45 -24.57
C VAL A 51 -0.68 0.65 -25.25
N HIS A 52 -1.49 -0.40 -25.30
CA HIS A 52 -2.83 -0.35 -25.87
C HIS A 52 -3.75 0.56 -25.05
N ASP A 53 -3.78 0.39 -23.73
CA ASP A 53 -4.61 1.20 -22.83
C ASP A 53 -4.21 2.68 -22.90
N ILE A 54 -2.91 2.95 -22.93
CA ILE A 54 -2.37 4.31 -23.08
C ILE A 54 -2.85 4.92 -24.40
N LEU A 55 -2.81 4.16 -25.49
CA LEU A 55 -3.27 4.61 -26.80
C LEU A 55 -4.77 4.88 -26.84
N GLU A 56 -5.60 4.03 -26.23
CA GLU A 56 -7.04 4.26 -26.14
C GLU A 56 -7.36 5.52 -25.33
N ILE A 57 -6.68 5.70 -24.20
CA ILE A 57 -6.81 6.90 -23.37
C ILE A 57 -6.43 8.14 -24.18
N ILE A 58 -5.31 8.12 -24.89
CA ILE A 58 -4.87 9.26 -25.69
C ILE A 58 -5.83 9.55 -26.85
N LYS A 59 -6.34 8.52 -27.55
CA LYS A 59 -7.32 8.70 -28.62
C LYS A 59 -8.63 9.30 -28.12
N ARG A 60 -9.05 8.96 -26.90
CA ARG A 60 -10.24 9.53 -26.26
C ARG A 60 -10.00 10.98 -25.81
N LEU A 61 -8.82 11.29 -25.28
CA LEU A 61 -8.45 12.65 -24.84
C LEU A 61 -8.22 13.60 -26.03
N PHE A 62 -7.64 13.10 -27.13
CA PHE A 62 -7.25 13.90 -28.30
C PHE A 62 -7.79 13.29 -29.60
N PRO A 63 -9.12 13.25 -29.80
CA PRO A 63 -9.72 12.63 -30.97
C PRO A 63 -9.24 13.33 -32.25
N LYS A 64 -8.73 12.54 -33.20
CA LYS A 64 -8.25 12.99 -34.52
C LYS A 64 -7.07 13.99 -34.50
N LYS A 65 -6.45 14.24 -33.34
CA LYS A 65 -5.26 15.11 -33.21
C LYS A 65 -3.95 14.33 -33.13
N THR A 66 -3.97 13.00 -33.31
CA THR A 66 -2.79 12.13 -33.13
C THR A 66 -2.58 11.20 -34.33
N SER A 67 -1.34 11.04 -34.78
CA SER A 67 -0.91 9.91 -35.63
C SER A 67 0.08 9.01 -34.91
N LEU A 68 0.07 7.73 -35.27
CA LEU A 68 1.03 6.75 -34.82
C LEU A 68 1.87 6.30 -36.02
N THR A 69 3.18 6.53 -35.96
CA THR A 69 4.14 6.10 -36.99
C THR A 69 5.35 5.49 -36.30
N GLU A 70 5.69 4.24 -36.61
CA GLU A 70 6.88 3.54 -36.09
C GLU A 70 7.01 3.54 -34.55
N GLY A 71 5.89 3.41 -33.83
CA GLY A 71 5.89 3.44 -32.35
C GLY A 71 6.05 4.85 -31.73
N GLN A 72 6.12 5.89 -32.56
CA GLN A 72 6.07 7.29 -32.15
C GLN A 72 4.69 7.88 -32.37
N LEU A 73 4.17 8.52 -31.33
CA LEU A 73 2.94 9.27 -31.39
C LEU A 73 3.25 10.73 -31.72
N THR A 74 2.67 11.24 -32.80
CA THR A 74 2.78 12.63 -33.22
C THR A 74 1.47 13.36 -32.99
N PHE A 75 1.53 14.50 -32.32
CA PHE A 75 0.38 15.37 -32.06
C PHE A 75 0.32 16.50 -33.07
N TYR A 76 -0.83 16.68 -33.72
CA TYR A 76 -1.10 17.77 -34.64
C TYR A 76 -1.97 18.83 -33.97
N ASN A 77 -1.59 20.10 -34.14
CA ASN A 77 -2.34 21.25 -33.63
C ASN A 77 -2.65 21.15 -32.11
N LEU A 78 -1.74 20.56 -31.34
CA LEU A 78 -1.88 20.48 -29.90
C LEU A 78 -1.43 21.80 -29.28
N GLN A 79 -2.37 22.52 -28.68
CA GLN A 79 -2.03 23.69 -27.86
C GLN A 79 -1.75 23.23 -26.44
N LEU A 80 -0.54 23.49 -25.94
CA LEU A 80 -0.17 23.13 -24.56
C LEU A 80 -1.04 23.84 -23.52
N GLY A 81 -1.60 25.01 -23.86
CA GLY A 81 -2.59 25.71 -23.03
C GLY A 81 -3.88 24.90 -22.84
N GLU A 82 -4.50 24.46 -23.94
CA GLU A 82 -5.70 23.60 -23.92
C GLU A 82 -5.46 22.32 -23.11
N MET A 83 -4.29 21.70 -23.30
CA MET A 83 -3.93 20.48 -22.57
C MET A 83 -3.81 20.72 -21.06
N ARG A 84 -3.21 21.84 -20.65
CA ARG A 84 -3.09 22.23 -19.25
C ARG A 84 -4.47 22.46 -18.64
N ASP A 85 -5.34 23.18 -19.34
CA ASP A 85 -6.68 23.49 -18.85
C ASP A 85 -7.52 22.21 -18.72
N THR A 86 -7.40 21.28 -19.68
CA THR A 86 -8.01 19.94 -19.60
C THR A 86 -7.49 19.13 -18.40
N LEU A 87 -6.20 19.26 -18.08
CA LEU A 87 -5.59 18.62 -16.91
C LEU A 87 -6.20 19.16 -15.61
N PHE A 88 -6.36 20.49 -15.52
CA PHE A 88 -7.01 21.11 -14.36
C PHE A 88 -8.48 20.71 -14.21
N GLU A 89 -9.24 20.65 -15.30
CA GLU A 89 -10.64 20.21 -15.28
C GLU A 89 -10.77 18.75 -14.83
N LEU A 90 -9.92 17.85 -15.35
CA LEU A 90 -9.88 16.46 -14.94
C LEU A 90 -9.47 16.30 -13.47
N PHE A 91 -8.52 17.10 -13.02
CA PHE A 91 -8.10 17.13 -11.62
C PHE A 91 -9.25 17.51 -10.69
N GLU A 92 -9.91 18.65 -10.95
CA GLU A 92 -11.03 19.11 -10.13
C GLU A 92 -12.20 18.13 -10.16
N ARG A 93 -12.50 17.53 -11.31
CA ARG A 93 -13.53 16.49 -11.41
C ARG A 93 -13.23 15.28 -10.52
N ILE A 94 -12.03 14.72 -10.63
CA ILE A 94 -11.62 13.53 -9.84
C ILE A 94 -11.57 13.86 -8.35
N LYS A 95 -11.05 15.04 -8.00
CA LYS A 95 -11.01 15.51 -6.62
C LYS A 95 -12.41 15.61 -6.02
N ASN A 96 -13.35 16.22 -6.73
CA ASN A 96 -14.73 16.35 -6.28
C ASN A 96 -15.41 14.98 -6.15
N GLU A 97 -15.22 14.09 -7.12
CA GLU A 97 -15.75 12.72 -7.08
C GLU A 97 -15.23 11.94 -5.87
N LEU A 98 -13.92 11.96 -5.62
CA LEU A 98 -13.31 11.30 -4.46
C LEU A 98 -13.76 11.93 -3.14
N THR A 99 -13.88 13.25 -3.09
CA THR A 99 -14.37 13.96 -1.89
C THR A 99 -15.81 13.55 -1.57
N SER A 100 -16.66 13.46 -2.58
CA SER A 100 -18.04 12.98 -2.43
C SER A 100 -18.08 11.52 -1.93
N GLN A 101 -17.29 10.63 -2.54
CA GLN A 101 -17.23 9.22 -2.10
C GLN A 101 -16.77 9.08 -0.64
N ILE A 102 -15.80 9.90 -0.21
CA ILE A 102 -15.37 9.95 1.19
C ILE A 102 -16.52 10.43 2.08
N SER A 103 -17.18 11.52 1.71
CA SER A 103 -18.31 12.07 2.49
C SER A 103 -19.50 11.12 2.61
N GLU A 104 -19.72 10.25 1.62
CA GLU A 104 -20.74 9.19 1.67
C GLU A 104 -20.31 7.99 2.52
N SER A 105 -19.01 7.69 2.56
CA SER A 105 -18.46 6.54 3.29
C SER A 105 -18.23 6.83 4.79
N GLU A 106 -17.85 8.06 5.14
CA GLU A 106 -17.66 8.49 6.54
C GLU A 106 -18.83 8.16 7.48
N PRO A 107 -20.10 8.48 7.16
CA PRO A 107 -21.22 8.16 8.05
C PRO A 107 -21.42 6.65 8.23
N LEU A 108 -21.11 5.83 7.22
CA LEU A 108 -21.20 4.37 7.32
C LEU A 108 -20.13 3.82 8.29
N ILE A 109 -18.92 4.37 8.24
CA ILE A 109 -17.84 4.05 9.18
C ILE A 109 -18.23 4.46 10.60
N ASP A 110 -18.78 5.65 10.77
CA ASP A 110 -19.24 6.15 12.07
C ASP A 110 -20.30 5.25 12.72
N VAL A 111 -21.23 4.73 11.91
CA VAL A 111 -22.24 3.76 12.39
C VAL A 111 -21.57 2.45 12.81
N LEU A 112 -20.61 1.94 12.04
CA LEU A 112 -19.85 0.72 12.38
C LEU A 112 -19.02 0.89 13.65
N ILE A 113 -18.45 2.07 13.89
CA ILE A 113 -17.71 2.39 15.12
C ILE A 113 -18.66 2.48 16.33
N LYS A 114 -19.86 3.02 16.13
CA LYS A 114 -20.89 3.16 17.18
C LYS A 114 -21.64 1.86 17.47
N ASP A 115 -21.56 0.85 16.60
CA ASP A 115 -22.11 -0.47 16.86
C ASP A 115 -21.42 -1.09 18.10
N LYS A 116 -22.20 -1.37 19.13
CA LYS A 116 -21.73 -1.91 20.41
C LYS A 116 -21.06 -3.27 20.25
N THR A 117 -21.51 -4.07 19.29
CA THR A 117 -20.98 -5.43 19.06
C THR A 117 -19.58 -5.38 18.44
N THR A 118 -19.40 -4.52 17.44
CA THR A 118 -18.09 -4.17 16.87
C THR A 118 -17.19 -3.57 17.96
N SER A 119 -17.70 -2.65 18.77
CA SER A 119 -16.93 -2.04 19.87
C SER A 119 -16.46 -3.07 20.91
N GLN A 120 -17.30 -4.05 21.28
CA GLN A 120 -16.92 -5.12 22.21
C GLN A 120 -15.87 -6.06 21.62
N ARG A 121 -16.07 -6.52 20.39
CA ARG A 121 -15.09 -7.38 19.69
C ARG A 121 -13.75 -6.66 19.52
N THR A 122 -13.77 -5.40 19.09
CA THR A 122 -12.56 -4.58 18.96
C THR A 122 -11.86 -4.39 20.30
N ARG A 123 -12.60 -4.13 21.39
CA ARG A 123 -12.02 -4.03 22.74
C ARG A 123 -11.38 -5.34 23.19
N LEU A 124 -12.02 -6.48 22.94
CA LEU A 124 -11.46 -7.80 23.26
C LEU A 124 -10.18 -8.08 22.46
N LEU A 125 -10.16 -7.74 21.17
CA LEU A 125 -8.98 -7.88 20.32
C LEU A 125 -7.83 -6.97 20.77
N VAL A 126 -8.13 -5.74 21.21
CA VAL A 126 -7.15 -4.82 21.81
C VAL A 126 -6.62 -5.38 23.13
N LEU A 127 -7.48 -5.88 24.01
CA LEU A 127 -7.07 -6.52 25.26
C LEU A 127 -6.18 -7.75 25.02
N CYS A 128 -6.54 -8.58 24.03
CA CYS A 128 -5.73 -9.74 23.66
C CYS A 128 -4.38 -9.31 23.11
N ARG A 129 -4.34 -8.30 22.23
CA ARG A 129 -3.09 -7.69 21.74
C ARG A 129 -2.23 -7.24 22.90
N ASP A 130 -2.76 -6.43 23.82
CA ASP A 130 -1.97 -5.88 24.93
C ASP A 130 -1.50 -6.97 25.88
N THR A 131 -2.32 -7.99 26.16
CA THR A 131 -1.94 -9.14 26.99
C THR A 131 -0.82 -9.96 26.35
N LEU A 132 -0.93 -10.23 25.04
CA LEU A 132 0.11 -10.92 24.29
C LEU A 132 1.40 -10.10 24.29
N LEU A 133 1.34 -8.83 23.89
CA LEU A 133 2.51 -7.95 23.85
C LEU A 133 3.20 -7.84 25.21
N ASN A 134 2.43 -7.69 26.30
CA ASN A 134 3.00 -7.65 27.65
C ASN A 134 3.73 -8.94 28.00
N LYS A 135 3.18 -10.12 27.67
CA LYS A 135 3.90 -11.39 27.87
C LYS A 135 5.20 -11.45 27.06
N PHE A 136 5.17 -11.01 25.80
CA PHE A 136 6.36 -10.95 24.94
C PHE A 136 7.41 -9.95 25.47
N GLU A 137 6.99 -8.90 26.18
CA GLU A 137 7.86 -7.88 26.78
C GLU A 137 8.41 -8.24 28.16
N GLU A 138 7.61 -8.93 28.99
CA GLU A 138 7.98 -9.39 30.34
C GLU A 138 9.14 -10.38 30.32
N HIS A 139 9.28 -11.14 29.23
CA HIS A 139 10.45 -11.97 29.04
C HIS A 139 11.69 -11.09 28.86
N GLY A 140 12.77 -11.37 29.61
CA GLY A 140 14.08 -10.70 29.47
C GLY A 140 14.71 -10.75 28.06
N ARG A 141 14.04 -11.47 27.13
CA ARG A 141 14.33 -11.64 25.69
C ARG A 141 13.67 -10.58 24.80
N SER A 142 12.85 -9.68 25.36
CA SER A 142 12.11 -8.63 24.64
C SER A 142 12.97 -7.72 23.77
N LYS A 143 14.26 -7.57 24.13
CA LYS A 143 15.26 -6.83 23.35
C LYS A 143 15.47 -7.34 21.93
N MET A 144 15.14 -8.60 21.64
CA MET A 144 15.25 -9.20 20.30
C MET A 144 14.19 -8.65 19.33
N TYR A 145 13.06 -8.16 19.84
CA TYR A 145 11.99 -7.61 19.01
C TYR A 145 12.03 -6.08 18.88
N LEU A 146 12.95 -5.40 19.57
CA LEU A 146 13.09 -3.94 19.56
C LEU A 146 13.84 -3.39 18.35
N LYS A 147 14.61 -4.24 17.66
CA LYS A 147 15.33 -3.85 16.44
C LYS A 147 14.58 -4.40 15.24
N SER A 148 13.78 -3.56 14.60
CA SER A 148 13.30 -3.84 13.26
C SER A 148 14.49 -3.77 12.31
N VAL A 149 15.09 -4.93 12.02
CA VAL A 149 16.24 -4.97 11.12
C VAL A 149 15.70 -4.94 9.69
N GLY A 150 15.45 -3.75 9.19
CA GLY A 150 15.26 -3.51 7.77
C GLY A 150 16.61 -3.35 7.10
N GLU A 151 17.31 -4.45 6.79
CA GLU A 151 18.31 -4.55 5.71
C GLU A 151 18.81 -5.99 5.55
N GLY A 152 18.73 -6.53 4.32
CA GLY A 152 19.23 -7.86 3.96
C GLY A 152 18.15 -8.96 3.92
N ALA A 153 18.00 -9.73 5.00
CA ALA A 153 17.20 -10.97 5.03
C ALA A 153 15.71 -10.75 5.35
N VAL A 154 15.35 -9.61 5.96
CA VAL A 154 13.99 -9.29 6.42
C VAL A 154 13.36 -8.26 5.47
N LYS A 155 12.28 -8.65 4.79
CA LYS A 155 11.58 -7.79 3.81
C LYS A 155 10.59 -6.82 4.45
N GLU A 156 9.99 -7.20 5.58
CA GLU A 156 9.00 -6.39 6.27
C GLU A 156 9.42 -6.17 7.74
N PRO A 157 9.84 -4.95 8.10
CA PRO A 157 10.13 -4.61 9.48
C PRO A 157 8.82 -4.55 10.28
N LEU A 158 8.64 -5.50 11.18
CA LEU A 158 7.54 -5.49 12.15
C LEU A 158 8.10 -5.70 13.55
N ASP A 159 7.90 -4.71 14.41
CA ASP A 159 8.28 -4.71 15.82
C ASP A 159 7.06 -4.61 16.73
N LEU A 160 7.25 -4.87 18.02
CA LEU A 160 6.17 -4.87 19.01
C LEU A 160 5.52 -3.49 19.17
N GLU A 161 6.29 -2.40 18.97
CA GLU A 161 5.83 -1.02 19.01
C GLU A 161 4.85 -0.71 17.87
N LEU A 162 5.14 -1.20 16.66
CA LEU A 162 4.25 -1.09 15.50
C LEU A 162 2.98 -1.91 15.70
N ILE A 163 3.08 -3.10 16.29
CA ILE A 163 1.89 -3.92 16.61
C ILE A 163 1.02 -3.22 17.66
N ARG A 164 1.61 -2.60 18.69
CA ARG A 164 0.89 -1.88 19.75
C ARG A 164 0.03 -0.72 19.21
N LYS A 165 0.48 -0.08 18.13
CA LYS A 165 -0.25 1.03 17.47
C LYS A 165 -1.35 0.58 16.53
N ARG A 166 -1.44 -0.72 16.22
CA ARG A 166 -2.42 -1.29 15.28
C ARG A 166 -3.53 -2.01 16.02
N THR A 167 -4.74 -1.96 15.46
CA THR A 167 -5.88 -2.74 15.93
C THR A 167 -6.04 -3.95 15.02
N PRO A 168 -5.85 -5.19 15.51
CA PRO A 168 -6.05 -6.37 14.69
C PRO A 168 -7.54 -6.54 14.35
N ALA A 169 -7.85 -6.94 13.13
CA ALA A 169 -9.20 -7.31 12.68
C ALA A 169 -9.60 -8.71 13.18
N SER A 170 -8.61 -9.56 13.50
CA SER A 170 -8.83 -10.90 14.04
C SER A 170 -7.65 -11.41 14.87
N ILE A 171 -7.88 -12.46 15.66
CA ILE A 171 -6.81 -13.18 16.37
C ILE A 171 -5.79 -13.77 15.39
N LEU A 172 -6.23 -14.24 14.21
CA LEU A 172 -5.35 -14.80 13.19
C LEU A 172 -4.38 -13.74 12.64
N GLU A 173 -4.87 -12.52 12.45
CA GLU A 173 -4.02 -11.41 12.03
C GLU A 173 -3.00 -11.03 13.11
N LEU A 174 -3.45 -10.97 14.38
CA LEU A 174 -2.56 -10.74 15.51
C LEU A 174 -1.49 -11.83 15.64
N GLN A 175 -1.87 -13.10 15.44
CA GLN A 175 -0.94 -14.23 15.40
C GLN A 175 0.05 -14.07 14.24
N ALA A 176 -0.41 -13.69 13.05
CA ALA A 176 0.47 -13.48 11.90
C ALA A 176 1.50 -12.38 12.17
N TRP A 177 1.10 -11.28 12.80
CA TRP A 177 2.01 -10.20 13.18
C TRP A 177 3.07 -10.67 14.18
N LEU A 178 2.67 -11.37 15.24
CA LEU A 178 3.62 -11.89 16.24
C LEU A 178 4.54 -12.96 15.64
N GLN A 179 4.00 -13.82 14.78
CA GLN A 179 4.75 -14.84 14.03
C GLN A 179 5.82 -14.20 13.15
N MET A 180 5.51 -13.08 12.50
CA MET A 180 6.47 -12.31 11.72
C MET A 180 7.58 -11.72 12.59
N CYS A 181 7.29 -11.22 13.80
CA CYS A 181 8.32 -10.77 14.73
C CYS A 181 9.27 -11.91 15.13
N VAL A 182 8.73 -13.10 15.43
CA VAL A 182 9.54 -14.28 15.78
C VAL A 182 10.37 -14.76 14.58
N ALA A 183 9.79 -14.79 13.38
CA ALA A 183 10.47 -15.18 12.15
C ALA A 183 11.61 -14.21 11.81
N ASN A 184 11.36 -12.90 11.89
CA ASN A 184 12.35 -11.87 11.64
C ASN A 184 13.53 -11.97 12.62
N ALA A 185 13.26 -12.15 13.92
CA ALA A 185 14.30 -12.36 14.92
C ALA A 185 15.12 -13.63 14.63
N THR A 186 14.46 -14.73 14.28
CA THR A 186 15.13 -16.00 13.94
C THR A 186 16.01 -15.89 12.69
N MET A 187 15.56 -15.15 11.67
CA MET A 187 16.31 -14.95 10.43
C MET A 187 17.48 -13.96 10.58
N PHE A 188 17.38 -13.02 11.51
CA PHE A 188 18.42 -12.03 11.75
C PHE A 188 19.63 -12.60 12.51
N HIS A 189 19.38 -13.46 13.50
CA HIS A 189 20.44 -14.01 14.34
C HIS A 189 21.09 -15.24 13.72
N GLN A 190 22.40 -15.41 13.94
CA GLN A 190 23.14 -16.56 13.44
C GLN A 190 22.60 -17.86 14.05
N SER A 191 22.33 -18.86 13.21
CA SER A 191 21.87 -20.18 13.64
C SER A 191 22.73 -20.75 14.78
N GLY A 192 22.08 -21.12 15.89
CA GLY A 192 22.73 -21.70 17.06
C GLY A 192 23.24 -20.70 18.10
N SER A 193 23.19 -19.39 17.83
CA SER A 193 23.40 -18.33 18.82
C SER A 193 22.34 -18.36 19.94
N GLN A 194 22.62 -17.69 21.06
CA GLN A 194 21.69 -17.63 22.19
C GLN A 194 20.40 -16.92 21.77
N GLU A 195 20.52 -15.83 21.03
CA GLU A 195 19.41 -15.05 20.49
C GLU A 195 18.57 -15.85 19.49
N TRP A 196 19.20 -16.67 18.65
CA TRP A 196 18.48 -17.58 17.74
C TRP A 196 17.70 -18.66 18.50
N ARG A 197 18.28 -19.23 19.56
CA ARG A 197 17.60 -20.24 20.40
C ARG A 197 16.43 -19.62 21.17
N ASP A 198 16.62 -18.42 21.69
CA ASP A 198 15.61 -17.67 22.41
C ASP A 198 14.46 -17.24 21.48
N ALA A 199 14.74 -16.80 20.24
CA ALA A 199 13.73 -16.55 19.23
C ALA A 199 12.94 -17.82 18.88
N ARG A 200 13.61 -18.97 18.71
CA ARG A 200 12.93 -20.26 18.52
C ARG A 200 12.09 -20.69 19.72
N ALA A 201 12.54 -20.44 20.93
CA ALA A 201 11.78 -20.76 22.14
C ALA A 201 10.49 -19.93 22.23
N SER A 202 10.55 -18.65 21.80
CA SER A 202 9.38 -17.77 21.78
C SER A 202 8.27 -18.21 20.82
N GLN A 203 8.57 -19.08 19.86
CA GLN A 203 7.56 -19.69 19.00
C GLN A 203 6.61 -20.58 19.81
N GLY A 204 7.14 -21.42 20.71
CA GLY A 204 6.31 -22.30 21.53
C GLY A 204 5.42 -21.50 22.48
N GLU A 205 5.96 -20.43 23.06
CA GLU A 205 5.23 -19.50 23.92
C GLU A 205 4.11 -18.76 23.15
N LEU A 206 4.36 -18.38 21.88
CA LEU A 206 3.33 -17.81 20.99
C LEU A 206 2.18 -18.79 20.79
N ASP A 207 2.50 -20.05 20.45
CA ASP A 207 1.51 -21.07 20.14
C ASP A 207 0.65 -21.41 21.37
N GLU A 208 1.27 -21.54 22.54
CA GLU A 208 0.57 -21.74 23.82
C GLU A 208 -0.36 -20.56 24.15
N THR A 209 0.13 -19.33 23.99
CA THR A 209 -0.64 -18.14 24.38
C THR A 209 -1.76 -17.85 23.39
N ILE A 210 -1.56 -18.07 22.09
CA ILE A 210 -2.64 -18.01 21.10
C ILE A 210 -3.66 -19.13 21.33
N GLY A 211 -3.21 -20.35 21.68
CA GLY A 211 -4.11 -21.44 22.05
C GLY A 211 -5.01 -21.09 23.23
N PHE A 212 -4.45 -20.47 24.27
CA PHE A 212 -5.21 -19.95 25.41
C PHE A 212 -6.21 -18.86 24.98
N VAL A 213 -5.76 -17.85 24.23
CA VAL A 213 -6.64 -16.74 23.77
C VAL A 213 -7.79 -17.25 22.91
N ARG A 214 -7.55 -18.24 22.04
CA ARG A 214 -8.62 -18.89 21.26
C ARG A 214 -9.63 -19.59 22.17
N SER A 215 -9.17 -20.33 23.17
CA SER A 215 -10.06 -21.03 24.12
C SER A 215 -10.93 -20.11 25.00
N VAL A 216 -10.56 -18.83 25.13
CA VAL A 216 -11.33 -17.83 25.89
C VAL A 216 -12.31 -17.05 25.00
N LEU A 217 -12.07 -17.02 23.68
CA LEU A 217 -12.87 -16.28 22.71
C LEU A 217 -13.84 -17.17 21.90
N GLU A 218 -13.63 -18.49 21.89
CA GLU A 218 -14.58 -19.53 21.44
C GLU A 218 -15.55 -19.94 22.55
#